data_AF-A0A841R3I0-F1
#
_entry.id   AF-A0A841R3I0-F1
#
_cell.length_a   1.000
_cell.length_b   1.000
_cell.length_c   1.000
_cell.angle_alpha   90.00
_cell.angle_beta   90.00
_cell.angle_gamma   90.00
#
_symmetry.space_group_name_H-M   'P 1'
#
loop_
_entity.id
_entity.type
_entity.pdbx_description
1 polymer ?
#
loop_
_entity_poly.entity_id
_entity_poly.type
_entity_poly.pdbx_seq_one_letter_code
_entity_poly.pdbx_strand_id
1 'polypeptide(L)' 'MTISVAAPQAYGKKANDVIFGANDAAVKAAQKYGKEKVTNATIGAILDENED' A
#
# COMPACT_ATOMS: atom_id res chain seq x y z
N MET A 1 7.50 29.75 -14.89
CA MET A 1 6.91 28.87 -13.85
C MET A 1 7.93 27.80 -13.55
N THR A 2 8.46 27.76 -12.33
CA THR A 2 9.38 26.69 -11.90
C THR A 2 8.54 25.48 -11.53
N ILE A 3 8.63 24.42 -12.33
CA ILE A 3 7.79 23.21 -12.21
C ILE A 3 8.20 22.32 -11.02
N SER A 4 9.38 22.56 -10.43
CA SER A 4 9.84 21.95 -9.18
C SER A 4 11.08 22.66 -8.63
N VAL A 5 11.26 22.60 -7.31
CA VAL A 5 12.46 23.06 -6.58
C VAL A 5 13.37 21.91 -6.15
N ALA A 6 13.06 20.67 -6.57
CA ALA A 6 13.85 19.49 -6.23
C ALA A 6 15.22 19.54 -6.93
N ALA A 7 16.26 19.06 -6.23
CA ALA A 7 17.59 18.91 -6.81
C ALA A 7 17.57 18.00 -8.05
N PRO A 8 18.46 18.18 -9.04
CA PRO A 8 18.43 17.42 -10.30
C PRO A 8 18.43 15.90 -10.11
N GLN A 9 19.13 15.39 -9.09
CA GLN A 9 19.16 13.95 -8.78
C GLN A 9 17.87 13.41 -8.13
N ALA A 10 16.94 14.27 -7.70
CA ALA A 10 15.69 13.88 -7.03
C ALA A 10 14.45 14.20 -7.88
N TYR A 11 14.56 15.15 -8.80
CA TYR A 11 13.47 15.54 -9.68
C TYR A 11 12.99 14.35 -10.53
N GLY A 12 11.67 14.15 -10.56
CA GLY A 12 11.02 13.09 -11.35
C GLY A 12 11.08 11.67 -10.76
N LYS A 13 11.74 11.46 -9.62
CA LYS A 13 11.72 10.15 -8.94
C LYS A 13 10.34 9.89 -8.33
N LYS A 14 9.74 8.76 -8.72
CA LYS A 14 8.48 8.26 -8.18
C LYS A 14 8.65 6.77 -7.85
N ALA A 15 8.24 6.37 -6.66
CA ALA A 15 8.15 4.95 -6.31
C ALA A 15 6.89 4.36 -6.96
N ASN A 16 7.04 3.22 -7.63
CA ASN A 16 5.91 2.38 -7.98
C ASN A 16 5.65 1.45 -6.81
N ASP A 17 4.75 1.89 -5.94
CA ASP A 17 4.47 1.20 -4.70
C ASP A 17 3.45 0.08 -4.89
N VAL A 18 3.95 -1.09 -5.30
CA VAL A 18 3.12 -2.27 -5.58
C VAL A 18 2.67 -2.97 -4.30
N ILE A 19 3.51 -2.93 -3.25
CA ILE A 19 3.25 -3.64 -2.00
C ILE A 19 2.13 -2.94 -1.21
N PHE A 20 2.26 -1.63 -0.97
CA PHE A 20 1.26 -0.91 -0.20
C PHE A 20 -0.05 -0.72 -0.99
N GLY A 21 0.02 -0.63 -2.32
CA GLY A 21 -1.17 -0.64 -3.17
C GLY A 21 -1.94 -1.96 -3.13
N ALA A 22 -1.24 -3.09 -3.14
CA ALA A 22 -1.86 -4.42 -3.01
C ALA A 22 -2.51 -4.60 -1.63
N ASN A 23 -1.85 -4.14 -0.56
CA ASN A 23 -2.41 -4.19 0.79
C ASN A 23 -3.67 -3.34 0.93
N ASP A 24 -3.67 -2.10 0.43
CA ASP A 24 -4.85 -1.24 0.48
C ASP A 24 -6.06 -1.89 -0.23
N ALA A 25 -5.83 -2.56 -1.37
CA ALA A 25 -6.87 -3.33 -2.05
C ALA A 25 -7.36 -4.54 -1.22
N ALA A 26 -6.44 -5.27 -0.58
CA ALA A 26 -6.78 -6.42 0.27
C ALA A 26 -7.55 -5.99 1.52
N VAL A 27 -7.15 -4.90 2.18
CA VAL A 27 -7.86 -4.31 3.33
C VAL A 27 -9.25 -3.85 2.93
N LYS A 28 -9.40 -3.18 1.78
CA LYS A 28 -10.72 -2.79 1.25
C LYS A 28 -11.61 -3.98 0.94
N ALA A 29 -11.04 -5.05 0.38
CA ALA A 29 -11.77 -6.29 0.14
C ALA A 29 -12.20 -6.95 1.46
N ALA A 30 -11.32 -6.99 2.46
CA ALA A 30 -11.62 -7.53 3.79
C ALA A 30 -12.72 -6.73 4.51
N GLN A 31 -12.72 -5.40 4.40
CA GLN A 31 -13.81 -4.55 4.92
C GLN A 31 -15.15 -4.83 4.21
N LYS A 32 -15.13 -5.10 2.90
CA LYS A 32 -16.34 -5.30 2.10
C LYS A 32 -16.93 -6.70 2.21
N TYR A 33 -16.09 -7.72 2.28
CA TYR A 33 -16.51 -9.14 2.22
C TYR A 33 -16.33 -9.89 3.55
N GLY A 34 -15.73 -9.24 4.55
CA GLY A 34 -15.32 -9.84 5.81
C GLY A 34 -13.89 -10.38 5.73
N LYS A 35 -13.09 -10.14 6.79
CA LYS A 35 -11.68 -10.57 6.90
C LYS A 35 -11.52 -12.07 6.63
N GLU A 36 -12.46 -12.89 7.09
CA GLU A 36 -12.40 -14.36 6.94
C GLU A 36 -12.55 -14.85 5.50
N LYS A 37 -13.06 -14.00 4.60
CA LYS A 37 -13.22 -14.33 3.19
C LYS A 37 -12.09 -13.80 2.31
N VAL A 38 -11.11 -13.11 2.90
CA VAL A 38 -10.03 -12.44 2.18
C VAL A 38 -8.69 -12.77 2.84
N THR A 39 -7.90 -13.63 2.20
CA THR A 39 -6.53 -13.92 2.63
C THR A 39 -5.60 -12.78 2.18
N ASN A 40 -5.15 -11.95 3.13
CA ASN A 40 -4.20 -10.87 2.85
C ASN A 40 -2.75 -11.34 3.05
N ALA A 41 -2.05 -11.68 1.95
CA ALA A 41 -0.63 -12.07 1.95
C ALA A 41 0.26 -10.99 1.29
N THR A 42 -0.15 -9.72 1.34
CA THR A 42 0.50 -8.64 0.57
C THR A 42 1.63 -7.95 1.32
N ILE A 43 1.60 -7.97 2.66
CA ILE A 43 2.64 -7.41 3.53
C ILE A 43 3.28 -8.53 4.34
N GLY A 44 4.60 -8.48 4.49
CA GLY A 44 5.37 -9.38 5.36
C GLY A 44 5.24 -9.03 6.85
N ALA A 45 4.03 -8.77 7.33
CA ALA A 45 3.73 -8.53 8.73
C ALA A 45 3.07 -9.78 9.32
N ILE A 46 3.49 -10.16 10.53
CA ILE A 46 2.74 -11.14 11.32
C ILE A 46 1.59 -10.37 11.95
N LEU A 47 0.39 -10.64 11.45
CA LEU A 47 -0.85 -10.00 11.88
C LEU A 47 -1.62 -11.06 12.67
N ASP A 48 -2.10 -10.69 13.86
CA ASP A 48 -3.01 -11.56 14.60
C ASP A 48 -4.43 -11.48 14.01
N GLU A 49 -5.34 -12.31 14.49
CA GLU A 49 -6.73 -12.32 13.99
C GLU A 49 -7.51 -11.02 14.33
N ASN A 50 -6.98 -10.22 15.25
CA ASN A 50 -7.53 -8.96 15.74
C ASN A 50 -6.67 -7.78 15.27
N GLU A 51 -6.29 -7.72 13.98
CA GLU A 51 -5.70 -6.51 13.38
C GLU A 51 -6.54 -5.26 13.76
N ASP A 52 -6.09 -4.53 14.78
CA ASP A 52 -6.53 -3.19 15.21
C ASP A 52 -5.68 -2.10 14.54
#